data_AF-A0A956C0Q0-F1
#
_entry.id   AF-A0A956C0Q0-F1
#
_cell.length_a   1.000
_cell.length_b   1.000
_cell.length_c   1.000
_cell.angle_alpha   90.00
_cell.angle_beta   90.00
_cell.angle_gamma   90.00
#
_symmetry.space_group_name_H-M   'P 1'
#
loop_
_entity.id
_entity.type
_entity.pdbx_description
1 polymer ?
#
loop_
_entity_poly.entity_id
_entity_poly.type
_entity_poly.pdbx_seq_one_letter_code
_entity_poly.pdbx_strand_id
1 'polypeptide(L)'
;MSESDKRAEERLTINKEFESFDAFIQEYVTNISRTGVFVRAQEPLPIGTIVHLRFTVIMEDIETIEGTGEVVRVEKDGMGVVFRELSGYSKDLIDKLLTQRRP
;
A
#
# COMPACT_ATOMS: atom_id res chain seq x y z
N MET A 1 -26.23 -12.17 -47.37
CA MET A 1 -26.51 -11.57 -46.05
C MET A 1 -27.02 -12.69 -45.16
N SER A 2 -26.48 -13.04 -43.98
CA SER A 2 -25.15 -12.87 -43.35
C SER A 2 -25.26 -13.51 -41.92
N GLU A 3 -24.41 -13.38 -40.89
CA GLU A 3 -23.24 -12.54 -40.61
C GLU A 3 -22.39 -13.17 -39.48
N SER A 4 -21.21 -13.77 -39.75
CA SER A 4 -20.46 -14.48 -38.69
C SER A 4 -18.93 -14.61 -38.83
N ASP A 5 -18.24 -13.78 -39.63
CA ASP A 5 -16.77 -13.68 -39.56
C ASP A 5 -16.34 -12.71 -38.45
N LYS A 6 -16.48 -13.14 -37.20
CA LYS A 6 -15.94 -12.41 -36.04
C LYS A 6 -14.42 -12.58 -35.99
N ARG A 7 -13.70 -11.65 -36.64
CA ARG A 7 -12.25 -11.54 -36.54
C ARG A 7 -11.83 -11.48 -35.07
N ALA A 8 -11.12 -12.50 -34.60
CA ALA A 8 -10.49 -12.49 -33.29
C ALA A 8 -9.21 -11.63 -33.38
N GLU A 9 -9.35 -10.33 -33.10
CA GLU A 9 -8.22 -9.41 -33.13
C GLU A 9 -7.21 -9.75 -32.03
N GLU A 10 -5.93 -9.81 -32.41
CA GLU A 10 -4.84 -10.24 -31.54
C GLU A 10 -4.51 -9.14 -30.52
N ARG A 11 -4.76 -9.41 -29.24
CA ARG A 11 -4.64 -8.42 -28.16
C ARG A 11 -3.19 -8.22 -27.73
N LEU A 12 -2.49 -7.34 -28.42
CA LEU A 12 -1.17 -6.88 -28.01
C LEU A 12 -1.25 -6.12 -26.68
N THR A 13 -0.63 -6.69 -25.64
CA THR A 13 -0.50 -6.03 -24.33
C THR A 13 0.64 -5.03 -24.38
N ILE A 14 0.30 -3.75 -24.44
CA ILE A 14 1.22 -2.62 -24.29
C ILE A 14 1.40 -2.37 -22.77
N ASN A 15 2.56 -1.82 -22.35
CA ASN A 15 2.99 -1.63 -20.95
C ASN A 15 3.44 -2.88 -20.16
N LYS A 16 4.18 -3.80 -20.79
CA LYS A 16 4.96 -4.83 -20.03
C LYS A 16 5.92 -4.25 -18.98
N GLU A 17 6.41 -3.03 -19.18
CA GLU A 17 7.30 -2.35 -18.22
C GLU A 17 6.60 -1.99 -16.90
N PHE A 18 5.25 -1.95 -16.89
CA PHE A 18 4.46 -1.76 -15.67
C PHE A 18 4.17 -3.09 -14.95
N GLU A 19 4.02 -4.22 -15.66
CA GLU A 19 3.99 -5.56 -15.01
C GLU A 19 5.26 -5.78 -14.17
N SER A 20 6.43 -5.35 -14.66
CA SER A 20 7.68 -5.40 -13.90
C SER A 20 7.75 -4.44 -12.71
N PHE A 21 6.94 -3.38 -12.68
CA PHE A 21 6.92 -2.42 -11.57
C PHE A 21 6.08 -2.94 -10.41
N ASP A 22 4.89 -3.48 -10.70
CA ASP A 22 4.05 -4.20 -9.71
C ASP A 22 4.79 -5.42 -9.11
N ALA A 23 5.65 -6.07 -9.89
CA ALA A 23 6.50 -7.17 -9.43
C ALA A 23 7.68 -6.74 -8.54
N PHE A 24 8.06 -5.45 -8.53
CA PHE A 24 9.25 -4.96 -7.83
C PHE A 24 8.99 -4.51 -6.39
N ILE A 25 7.80 -3.96 -6.11
CA ILE A 25 7.43 -3.49 -4.76
C ILE A 25 6.76 -4.64 -4.00
N GLN A 26 7.58 -5.52 -3.42
CA GLN A 26 7.13 -6.68 -2.65
C GLN A 26 6.34 -6.32 -1.39
N GLU A 27 6.59 -5.14 -0.81
CA GLU A 27 5.92 -4.63 0.39
C GLU A 27 5.49 -3.16 0.22
N TYR A 28 4.21 -2.84 0.47
CA TYR A 28 3.73 -1.44 0.48
C TYR A 28 2.47 -1.21 1.33
N VAL A 29 2.30 0.02 1.84
CA VAL A 29 1.10 0.43 2.58
C VAL A 29 -0.08 0.64 1.63
N THR A 30 -1.16 -0.14 1.78
CA THR A 30 -2.38 -0.01 0.95
C THR A 30 -3.40 0.96 1.55
N ASN A 31 -3.45 1.06 2.88
CA ASN A 31 -4.32 1.98 3.61
C ASN A 31 -3.73 2.34 4.98
N ILE A 32 -4.16 3.50 5.49
CA ILE A 32 -3.68 4.11 6.73
C ILE A 32 -4.85 4.64 7.55
N SER A 33 -4.70 4.58 8.87
CA SER A 33 -5.62 5.07 9.88
C SER A 33 -4.85 5.80 10.99
N ARG A 34 -5.54 6.39 11.97
CA ARG A 34 -4.90 7.01 13.15
C ARG A 34 -4.11 6.03 14.03
N THR A 35 -4.42 4.74 13.94
CA THR A 35 -3.91 3.69 14.85
C THR A 35 -3.02 2.65 14.17
N GLY A 36 -2.90 2.67 12.85
CA GLY A 36 -2.10 1.69 12.11
C GLY A 36 -2.29 1.73 10.59
N VAL A 37 -1.59 0.82 9.91
CA VAL A 37 -1.58 0.62 8.45
C VAL A 37 -1.92 -0.83 8.10
N PHE A 38 -2.33 -1.06 6.86
CA PHE A 38 -2.20 -2.37 6.22
C PHE A 38 -1.03 -2.34 5.26
N VAL A 39 -0.10 -3.29 5.42
CA VAL A 39 1.03 -3.51 4.51
C VAL A 39 0.70 -4.72 3.64
N ARG A 40 0.55 -4.53 2.32
CA ARG A 40 0.58 -5.62 1.36
C ARG A 40 1.98 -6.23 1.39
N ALA A 41 2.07 -7.54 1.50
CA ALA A 41 3.33 -8.28 1.52
C ALA A 41 3.12 -9.67 0.91
N GLN A 42 4.14 -10.22 0.23
CA GLN A 42 4.09 -11.61 -0.26
C GLN A 42 4.31 -12.62 0.87
N GLU A 43 5.20 -12.29 1.82
CA GLU A 43 5.51 -13.09 3.00
C GLU A 43 5.21 -12.27 4.27
N PRO A 44 3.94 -12.15 4.69
CA PRO A 44 3.57 -11.33 5.84
C PRO A 44 4.15 -11.88 7.15
N LEU A 45 4.70 -10.97 7.97
CA LEU A 45 5.37 -11.32 9.23
C LEU A 45 4.38 -11.84 10.30
N PRO A 46 4.81 -12.70 11.25
CA PRO A 46 3.93 -13.24 12.28
C PRO A 46 3.29 -12.19 13.19
N ILE A 47 2.10 -12.47 13.72
CA ILE A 47 1.44 -11.65 14.75
C ILE A 47 2.35 -11.51 15.98
N GLY A 48 2.44 -10.29 16.53
CA GLY A 48 3.37 -9.93 17.60
C GLY A 48 4.76 -9.48 17.12
N THR A 49 5.06 -9.55 15.83
CA THR A 49 6.33 -9.03 15.29
C THR A 49 6.36 -7.51 15.38
N ILE A 50 7.38 -6.97 16.05
CA ILE A 50 7.69 -5.53 16.06
C ILE A 50 8.45 -5.17 14.78
N VAL A 51 7.96 -4.15 14.08
CA VAL A 51 8.52 -3.66 12.82
C VAL A 51 8.90 -2.19 12.90
N HIS A 52 10.00 -1.82 12.25
CA HIS A 52 10.30 -0.42 11.97
C HIS A 52 9.52 0.00 10.73
N LEU A 53 8.66 1.02 10.88
CA LEU A 53 7.88 1.55 9.78
C LEU A 53 8.61 2.78 9.23
N ARG A 54 8.87 2.79 7.91
CA ARG A 54 9.33 3.96 7.17
C ARG A 54 8.79 3.90 5.75
N PHE A 55 7.87 4.80 5.42
CA PHE A 55 7.28 4.88 4.08
C PHE A 55 6.97 6.33 3.72
N THR A 56 6.96 6.63 2.43
CA THR A 56 6.62 7.96 1.93
C THR A 56 5.13 8.07 1.57
N VAL A 57 4.63 9.29 1.64
CA VAL A 57 3.30 9.69 1.16
C VAL A 57 3.49 10.92 0.27
N ILE A 58 2.67 11.05 -0.78
CA ILE A 58 2.73 12.18 -1.71
C ILE A 58 1.44 12.99 -1.53
N MET A 59 1.58 14.27 -1.23
CA MET A 59 0.49 15.25 -1.13
C MET A 59 0.80 16.41 -2.07
N GLU A 60 1.03 17.61 -1.52
CA GLU A 60 1.65 18.74 -2.24
C GLU A 60 3.17 18.50 -2.39
N ASP A 61 3.81 17.98 -1.33
CA ASP A 61 5.21 17.54 -1.29
C ASP A 61 5.32 16.01 -1.05
N ILE A 62 6.55 15.48 -1.15
CA ILE A 62 6.88 14.10 -0.75
C ILE A 62 7.28 14.09 0.72
N GLU A 63 6.50 13.38 1.53
CA GLU A 63 6.58 13.37 2.99
C GLU A 63 6.91 11.96 3.52
N THR A 64 7.54 11.86 4.70
CA THR A 64 7.91 10.57 5.31
C THR A 64 7.14 10.30 6.61
N ILE A 65 6.54 9.13 6.71
CA ILE A 65 5.97 8.57 7.95
C ILE A 65 6.97 7.56 8.51
N GLU A 66 7.40 7.75 9.75
CA GLU A 66 8.34 6.86 10.43
C GLU A 66 7.99 6.60 11.91
N GLY A 67 8.33 5.39 12.37
CA GLY A 67 8.11 4.94 13.75
C GLY A 67 8.27 3.42 13.92
N THR A 68 7.58 2.88 14.93
CA THR A 68 7.51 1.45 15.23
C THR A 68 6.06 0.97 15.23
N GLY A 69 5.85 -0.28 14.81
CA GLY A 69 4.54 -0.92 14.83
C GLY A 69 4.62 -2.38 15.22
N GLU A 70 3.47 -2.99 15.44
CA GLU A 70 3.31 -4.40 15.76
C GLU A 70 2.28 -5.05 14.85
N VAL A 71 2.60 -6.21 14.29
CA VAL A 71 1.65 -7.00 13.49
C VAL A 71 0.54 -7.54 14.39
N VAL A 72 -0.71 -7.12 14.15
CA VAL A 72 -1.89 -7.58 14.92
C VAL A 72 -2.82 -8.50 14.13
N ARG A 73 -2.68 -8.57 12.80
CA ARG A 73 -3.38 -9.53 11.94
C ARG A 73 -2.53 -9.87 10.71
N VAL A 74 -2.69 -11.08 10.20
CA VAL A 74 -2.10 -11.58 8.94
C VAL A 74 -3.23 -12.04 8.03
N GLU A 75 -3.16 -11.66 6.76
CA GLU A 75 -4.14 -11.97 5.71
C GLU A 75 -3.41 -12.50 4.47
N LYS A 76 -4.16 -13.05 3.49
CA LYS A 76 -3.57 -13.78 2.35
C LYS A 76 -2.57 -12.95 1.53
N ASP A 77 -2.73 -11.63 1.52
CA ASP A 77 -1.93 -10.69 0.74
C ASP A 77 -1.33 -9.55 1.58
N GLY A 78 -1.15 -9.75 2.89
CA GLY A 78 -0.49 -8.76 3.73
C GLY A 78 -0.71 -8.90 5.23
N MET A 79 -0.42 -7.82 5.95
CA MET A 79 -0.49 -7.74 7.40
C MET A 79 -1.04 -6.39 7.88
N GLY A 80 -1.85 -6.42 8.92
CA GLY A 80 -2.30 -5.22 9.63
C GLY A 80 -1.34 -4.91 10.78
N VAL A 81 -0.74 -3.71 10.74
CA VAL A 81 0.25 -3.25 11.70
C VAL A 81 -0.34 -2.09 12.51
N VAL A 82 -0.42 -2.23 13.83
CA VAL A 82 -0.79 -1.15 14.76
C VAL A 82 0.46 -0.34 15.11
N PHE A 83 0.35 0.99 15.11
CA PHE A 83 1.43 1.86 15.55
C PHE A 83 1.70 1.66 17.05
N ARG A 84 2.96 1.48 17.42
CA ARG A 84 3.43 1.49 18.81
C ARG A 84 4.03 2.86 19.14
N GLU A 85 4.93 3.34 18.30
CA GLU A 85 5.48 4.70 18.36
C GLU A 85 5.50 5.33 16.97
N LEU A 86 5.40 6.65 16.93
CA LEU A 86 5.54 7.47 15.72
C LEU A 86 6.24 8.76 16.13
N SER A 87 7.04 9.34 15.24
CA SER A 87 7.55 10.71 15.43
C SER A 87 6.37 11.68 15.59
N GLY A 88 6.57 12.80 16.31
CA GLY A 88 5.53 13.84 16.44
C GLY A 88 5.07 14.33 15.06
N TYR A 89 6.05 14.58 14.18
CA TYR A 89 5.83 14.96 12.79
C TYR A 89 4.94 13.96 12.02
N SER A 90 5.24 12.66 12.13
CA SER A 90 4.48 11.62 11.45
C SER A 90 3.06 11.45 12.00
N LYS A 91 2.80 11.77 13.28
CA LYS A 91 1.44 11.84 13.84
C LYS A 91 0.65 13.01 13.24
N ASP A 92 1.24 14.21 13.23
CA ASP A 92 0.62 15.41 12.67
C ASP A 92 0.34 15.25 11.16
N LEU A 93 1.24 14.58 10.44
CA LEU A 93 1.10 14.22 9.02
C LEU A 93 -0.07 13.24 8.76
N ILE A 94 -0.23 12.21 9.59
CA ILE A 94 -1.36 11.29 9.51
C ILE A 94 -2.69 12.01 9.79
N ASP A 95 -2.70 12.95 10.75
CA ASP A 95 -3.88 13.74 11.06
C ASP A 95 -4.26 14.72 9.93
N LYS A 96 -3.27 15.33 9.25
CA LYS A 96 -3.48 16.10 8.01
C LYS A 96 -4.08 15.22 6.89
N LEU A 97 -3.44 14.08 6.58
CA LEU A 97 -3.91 13.12 5.55
C LEU A 97 -5.37 12.69 5.74
N LEU A 98 -5.79 12.49 6.99
CA LEU A 98 -7.14 12.03 7.33
C LEU A 98 -8.17 13.15 7.48
N THR A 99 -7.77 14.42 7.46
CA THR A 99 -8.70 15.57 7.43
C THR A 99 -8.94 16.08 6.01
N GLN A 100 -7.91 16.07 5.15
CA GLN A 100 -8.04 16.42 3.72
C GLN A 100 -8.90 15.46 2.89
N ARG A 101 -9.16 14.22 3.38
CA ARG A 101 -10.01 13.22 2.71
C ARG A 101 -11.52 13.36 2.99
N ARG A 102 -11.99 14.53 3.42
CA ARG A 102 -13.44 14.81 3.52
C ARG A 102 -13.97 15.28 2.15
N PRO A 103 -15.16 14.81 1.72
CA PRO A 103 -15.79 15.27 0.48
C PRO A 103 -16.40 16.67 0.61
#